data_AF-A0A538C9G4-F1
#
_entry.id   AF-A0A538C9G4-F1
#
_cell.length_a   1.000
_cell.length_b   1.000
_cell.length_c   1.000
_cell.angle_alpha   90.00
_cell.angle_beta   90.00
_cell.angle_gamma   90.00
#
_symmetry.space_group_name_H-M   'P 1'
#
loop_
_entity.id
_entity.type
_entity.pdbx_description
1 polymer ?
#
loop_
_entity_poly.entity_id
_entity_poly.type
_entity_poly.pdbx_seq_one_letter_code
_entity_poly.pdbx_strand_id
1 'polypeptide(L)'
;MILYGGKGNTVLVGETWYWDNADDSWVKLARVNSPKARTQHRTAYDEINGQIVMFGGCAGDCFSRTQAPLVTVLNATWLLGSGRWRRASPTTPPPRRCCVGLAWDPSTSNGRVVLFGGATRGPSFFNDTWLWDGTNWCQTGVTCAETITG
;
A
#
# COMPACT_ATOMS: atom_id res chain seq x y z
N MET A 1 9.18 -12.44 6.80
CA MET A 1 9.00 -10.97 6.78
C MET A 1 9.22 -10.45 5.36
N ILE A 2 8.51 -9.41 4.93
CA ILE A 2 8.71 -8.74 3.62
C ILE A 2 9.07 -7.27 3.84
N LEU A 3 10.05 -6.78 3.11
CA LEU A 3 10.41 -5.36 3.03
C LEU A 3 10.31 -4.89 1.59
N TYR A 4 9.75 -3.70 1.39
CA TYR A 4 9.72 -3.05 0.09
C TYR A 4 10.07 -1.56 0.18
N GLY A 5 10.85 -1.11 -0.79
CA GLY A 5 11.10 0.31 -1.00
C GLY A 5 11.97 0.95 0.07
N GLY A 6 11.76 2.25 0.30
CA GLY A 6 12.57 3.05 1.21
C GLY A 6 13.56 3.98 0.50
N LYS A 7 14.37 4.67 1.30
CA LYS A 7 15.35 5.67 0.84
C LYS A 7 16.74 5.22 1.29
N GLY A 8 17.63 4.97 0.31
CA GLY A 8 19.06 4.84 0.57
C GLY A 8 19.71 6.23 0.72
N ASN A 9 21.05 6.27 0.77
CA ASN A 9 21.79 7.52 1.02
C ASN A 9 21.49 8.65 0.03
N THR A 10 21.20 8.33 -1.24
CA THR A 10 20.93 9.33 -2.28
C THR A 10 19.79 8.95 -3.25
N VAL A 11 19.32 7.70 -3.24
CA VAL A 11 18.34 7.19 -4.21
C VAL A 11 17.24 6.40 -3.53
N LEU A 12 16.01 6.54 -4.04
CA LEU A 12 14.89 5.70 -3.63
C LEU A 12 15.03 4.31 -4.22
N VAL A 13 14.80 3.30 -3.39
CA VAL A 13 14.80 1.91 -3.83
C VAL A 13 13.36 1.44 -4.05
N GLY A 14 13.20 0.52 -5.01
CA GLY A 14 11.93 -0.13 -5.35
C GLY A 14 12.12 -1.64 -5.35
N GLU A 15 12.92 -2.12 -4.40
CA GLU A 15 13.28 -3.53 -4.28
C GLU A 15 12.36 -4.19 -3.28
N THR A 16 12.15 -5.49 -3.47
CA THR A 16 11.43 -6.33 -2.52
C THR A 16 12.41 -7.35 -1.97
N TRP A 17 12.46 -7.46 -0.66
CA TRP A 17 13.29 -8.41 0.06
C TRP A 17 12.38 -9.23 0.98
N TYR A 18 12.69 -10.51 1.12
CA TYR A 18 12.07 -11.35 2.14
C TYR A 18 13.14 -11.92 3.06
N TRP A 19 12.77 -12.09 4.32
CA TRP A 19 13.59 -12.81 5.27
C TRP A 19 13.33 -14.30 5.11
N ASP A 20 14.37 -15.04 4.73
CA ASP A 20 14.37 -16.49 4.72
C ASP A 20 14.77 -16.99 6.11
N ASN A 21 13.85 -17.71 6.77
CA ASN A 21 14.10 -18.27 8.09
C ASN A 21 14.98 -19.52 8.05
N ALA A 22 15.08 -20.20 6.90
CA ALA A 22 15.90 -21.40 6.77
C ALA A 22 17.40 -21.03 6.77
N ASP A 23 17.72 -19.98 6.01
CA ASP A 23 19.11 -19.50 5.81
C ASP A 23 19.44 -18.27 6.68
N ASP A 24 18.55 -17.85 7.58
CA ASP A 24 18.67 -16.67 8.47
C ASP A 24 19.17 -15.41 7.73
N SER A 25 18.61 -15.16 6.54
CA SER A 25 19.15 -14.15 5.63
C SER A 25 18.08 -13.41 4.82
N TRP A 26 18.43 -12.23 4.33
CA TRP A 26 17.59 -11.47 3.42
C TRP A 26 17.83 -11.90 1.98
N VAL A 27 16.75 -12.33 1.32
CA VAL A 27 16.77 -12.73 -0.09
C VAL A 27 15.98 -11.71 -0.92
N LYS A 28 16.58 -11.27 -2.02
CA LYS A 28 15.99 -10.32 -2.95
C LYS A 28 15.02 -11.02 -3.90
N LEU A 29 13.79 -10.52 -4.01
CA LEU A 29 12.84 -11.00 -5.03
C LEU A 29 13.12 -10.38 -6.40
N ALA A 30 12.86 -11.15 -7.45
CA ALA A 30 12.99 -10.68 -8.83
C ALA A 30 12.02 -9.51 -9.11
N ARG A 31 12.51 -8.48 -9.81
CA ARG A 31 11.69 -7.31 -10.20
C ARG A 31 10.86 -7.62 -11.44
N VAL A 32 9.79 -8.37 -11.28
CA VAL A 32 8.77 -8.57 -12.32
C VAL A 32 7.52 -7.80 -11.92
N ASN A 33 7.04 -6.91 -12.79
CA ASN A 33 5.83 -6.09 -12.58
C ASN A 33 5.80 -5.38 -11.21
N SER A 34 6.94 -4.96 -10.70
CA SER A 34 7.04 -4.36 -9.36
C SER A 34 6.67 -2.88 -9.39
N PRO A 35 6.15 -2.33 -8.27
CA PRO A 35 5.92 -0.91 -8.16
C PRO A 35 7.25 -0.14 -8.40
N LYS A 36 7.14 1.11 -8.85
CA LYS A 36 8.30 2.02 -8.85
C LYS A 36 8.72 2.34 -7.42
N ALA A 37 10.00 2.67 -7.26
CA ALA A 37 10.59 3.14 -6.01
C ALA A 37 9.73 4.25 -5.36
N ARG A 38 9.47 4.11 -4.06
CA ARG A 38 8.56 5.00 -3.32
C ARG A 38 8.83 5.01 -1.83
N THR A 39 8.40 6.10 -1.19
CA THR A 39 8.43 6.29 0.27
C THR A 39 7.03 6.52 0.81
N GLN A 40 6.84 6.37 2.13
CA GLN A 40 5.59 6.69 2.84
C GLN A 40 4.34 5.99 2.29
N HIS A 41 4.54 4.89 1.57
CA HIS A 41 3.50 3.92 1.30
C HIS A 41 3.30 3.09 2.57
N ARG A 42 2.15 2.43 2.69
CA ARG A 42 1.93 1.44 3.73
C ARG A 42 1.52 0.10 3.13
N THR A 43 1.75 -0.94 3.91
CA THR A 43 1.40 -2.32 3.58
C THR A 43 0.63 -2.95 4.72
N ALA A 44 -0.36 -3.78 4.37
CA ALA A 44 -1.07 -4.65 5.31
C ALA A 44 -1.16 -6.05 4.69
N TYR A 45 -1.19 -7.09 5.53
CA TYR A 45 -1.37 -8.46 5.08
C TYR A 45 -2.85 -8.81 5.10
N ASP A 46 -3.41 -9.07 3.92
CA ASP A 46 -4.75 -9.59 3.71
C ASP A 46 -4.68 -11.10 3.89
N GLU A 47 -5.13 -11.57 5.05
CA GLU A 47 -5.00 -12.97 5.47
C GLU A 47 -5.92 -13.90 4.67
N ILE A 48 -7.08 -13.40 4.22
CA ILE A 48 -8.07 -14.20 3.48
C ILE A 48 -7.57 -14.50 2.07
N ASN A 49 -6.94 -13.53 1.43
CA ASN A 49 -6.39 -13.72 0.08
C ASN A 49 -4.89 -14.09 0.07
N GLY A 50 -4.25 -14.20 1.24
CA GLY A 50 -2.83 -14.57 1.36
C GLY A 50 -1.88 -13.61 0.65
N GLN A 51 -2.14 -12.30 0.72
CA GLN A 51 -1.40 -11.30 -0.06
C GLN A 51 -1.11 -10.04 0.74
N ILE A 52 -0.03 -9.33 0.39
CA ILE A 52 0.23 -8.00 0.93
C ILE A 52 -0.45 -6.96 0.04
N VAL A 53 -1.27 -6.12 0.67
CA VAL A 53 -1.88 -4.93 0.06
C VAL A 53 -0.99 -3.73 0.34
N MET A 54 -0.52 -3.04 -0.69
CA MET A 54 0.23 -1.79 -0.61
C MET A 54 -0.59 -0.64 -1.19
N PHE A 55 -0.65 0.48 -0.47
CA PHE A 55 -1.33 1.67 -0.95
C PHE A 55 -0.46 2.93 -0.89
N GLY A 56 -0.59 3.74 -1.95
CA GLY A 56 -0.16 5.14 -1.97
C GLY A 56 1.35 5.37 -1.88
N GLY A 57 1.71 6.38 -1.11
CA GLY A 57 3.09 6.88 -0.96
C GLY A 57 3.48 7.89 -2.05
N CYS A 58 4.76 8.23 -2.10
CA CYS A 58 5.31 9.13 -3.12
C CYS A 58 6.34 8.42 -4.00
N ALA A 59 6.21 8.59 -5.33
CA ALA A 59 7.35 8.42 -6.23
C ALA A 59 8.23 9.67 -6.09
N GLY A 60 9.24 9.58 -5.24
CA GLY A 60 9.99 10.73 -4.72
C GLY A 60 10.06 10.73 -3.20
N ASP A 61 10.84 11.65 -2.64
CA ASP A 61 10.91 11.87 -1.19
C ASP A 61 9.78 12.81 -0.77
N CYS A 62 8.77 12.28 -0.08
CA CYS A 62 7.60 13.06 0.37
C CYS A 62 7.98 14.28 1.24
N PHE A 63 9.15 14.27 1.89
CA PHE A 63 9.59 15.34 2.80
C PHE A 63 10.61 16.29 2.19
N SER A 64 11.03 16.06 0.94
CA SER A 64 11.98 16.95 0.28
C SER A 64 11.34 18.31 0.00
N ARG A 65 11.86 19.33 0.69
CA ARG A 65 11.50 20.74 0.45
C ARG A 65 12.24 21.34 -0.73
N THR A 66 13.36 20.75 -1.14
CA THR A 66 14.28 21.28 -2.15
C THR A 66 14.11 20.64 -3.53
N GLN A 67 13.44 19.49 -3.64
CA GLN A 67 13.23 18.77 -4.91
C GLN A 67 11.83 18.94 -5.51
N ALA A 68 11.10 19.99 -5.15
CA ALA A 68 9.87 20.35 -5.87
C ALA A 68 10.26 20.84 -7.29
N PRO A 69 9.75 20.26 -8.39
CA PRO A 69 8.47 19.57 -8.55
C PRO A 69 8.52 18.03 -8.76
N LEU A 70 9.61 17.35 -8.41
CA LEU A 70 9.90 15.96 -8.82
C LEU A 70 9.16 14.85 -8.05
N VAL A 71 8.26 15.19 -7.12
CA VAL A 71 7.61 14.22 -6.23
C VAL A 71 6.15 14.02 -6.63
N THR A 72 5.78 12.79 -7.00
CA THR A 72 4.40 12.43 -7.34
C THR A 72 3.75 11.64 -6.22
N VAL A 73 2.68 12.17 -5.63
CA VAL A 73 1.84 11.42 -4.68
C VAL A 73 0.97 10.41 -5.45
N LEU A 74 0.92 9.19 -4.94
CA LEU A 74 0.30 8.05 -5.62
C LEU A 74 -1.00 7.65 -4.92
N ASN A 75 -1.92 7.07 -5.69
CA ASN A 75 -3.10 6.32 -5.20
C ASN A 75 -3.09 4.87 -5.70
N ALA A 76 -1.96 4.41 -6.22
CA ALA A 76 -1.88 3.07 -6.78
C ALA A 76 -1.97 2.04 -5.65
N THR A 77 -2.86 1.05 -5.85
CA THR A 77 -2.93 -0.17 -5.04
C THR A 77 -2.12 -1.27 -5.71
N TRP A 78 -1.22 -1.90 -4.96
CA TRP A 78 -0.40 -3.00 -5.41
C TRP A 78 -0.62 -4.21 -4.50
N LEU A 79 -0.65 -5.40 -5.10
CA LEU A 79 -0.85 -6.66 -4.41
C LEU A 79 0.41 -7.50 -4.62
N LEU A 80 0.96 -8.06 -3.54
CA LEU A 80 2.07 -9.01 -3.58
C LEU A 80 1.56 -10.36 -3.07
N GLY A 81 1.43 -11.32 -3.98
CA GLY A 81 1.07 -12.70 -3.69
C GLY A 81 2.03 -13.65 -4.39
N SER A 82 2.39 -14.76 -3.74
CA SER A 82 3.33 -15.76 -4.29
C SER A 82 4.63 -15.15 -4.85
N GLY A 83 5.18 -14.15 -4.16
CA GLY A 83 6.42 -13.45 -4.55
C GLY A 83 6.30 -12.55 -5.79
N ARG A 84 5.10 -12.29 -6.31
CA ARG A 84 4.88 -11.47 -7.52
C ARG A 84 3.98 -10.28 -7.25
N TRP A 85 4.42 -9.11 -7.71
CA TRP A 85 3.63 -7.90 -7.67
C TRP A 85 2.63 -7.86 -8.82
N ARG A 86 1.42 -7.39 -8.53
CA ARG A 86 0.41 -7.00 -9.51
C ARG A 86 -0.24 -5.69 -9.10
N ARG A 87 -0.46 -4.81 -10.08
CA ARG A 87 -1.23 -3.59 -9.84
C ARG A 87 -2.71 -3.94 -9.81
N ALA A 88 -3.42 -3.53 -8.76
CA ALA A 88 -4.87 -3.64 -8.72
C ALA A 88 -5.51 -2.50 -9.53
N SER A 89 -6.72 -2.74 -10.02
CA SER A 89 -7.52 -1.79 -10.80
C SER A 89 -8.90 -1.56 -10.15
N PRO A 90 -8.95 -1.05 -8.90
CA PRO A 90 -10.21 -0.71 -8.26
C PRO A 90 -10.96 0.36 -9.06
N THR A 91 -12.29 0.27 -9.09
CA THR A 91 -13.15 1.26 -9.75
C THR A 91 -13.33 2.53 -8.90
N THR A 92 -13.20 2.41 -7.58
CA THR A 92 -13.35 3.52 -6.62
C THR A 92 -12.14 3.68 -5.71
N PRO A 93 -10.92 3.92 -6.25
CA PRO A 93 -9.72 4.06 -5.42
C PRO A 93 -9.78 5.29 -4.51
N PRO A 94 -9.19 5.23 -3.30
CA PRO A 94 -8.98 6.41 -2.49
C PRO A 94 -8.15 7.46 -3.27
N PRO A 95 -8.37 8.76 -3.05
CA PRO A 95 -7.55 9.83 -3.62
C PRO A 95 -6.06 9.66 -3.31
N ARG A 96 -5.19 10.28 -4.13
CA ARG A 96 -3.73 10.24 -3.96
C ARG A 96 -3.33 10.76 -2.58
N ARG A 97 -2.59 9.94 -1.83
CA ARG A 97 -2.15 10.26 -0.48
C ARG A 97 -0.93 9.43 -0.07
N CYS A 98 -0.13 10.00 0.81
CA CYS A 98 0.96 9.32 1.51
C CYS A 98 0.69 9.31 3.02
N CYS A 99 1.57 8.65 3.78
CA CYS A 99 1.53 8.66 5.24
C CYS A 99 0.20 8.15 5.82
N VAL A 100 -0.48 7.25 5.11
CA VAL A 100 -1.76 6.68 5.55
C VAL A 100 -1.57 5.76 6.77
N GLY A 101 -2.65 5.47 7.49
CA GLY A 101 -2.78 4.23 8.26
C GLY A 101 -3.29 3.12 7.35
N LEU A 102 -2.74 1.91 7.46
CA LEU A 102 -3.20 0.73 6.73
C LEU A 102 -3.08 -0.50 7.64
N ALA A 103 -4.18 -1.23 7.84
CA ALA A 103 -4.22 -2.39 8.74
C ALA A 103 -5.23 -3.45 8.24
N TRP A 104 -5.02 -4.70 8.65
CA TRP A 104 -6.00 -5.77 8.49
C TRP A 104 -7.00 -5.74 9.65
N ASP A 105 -8.28 -5.89 9.34
CA ASP A 105 -9.39 -6.00 10.29
C ASP A 105 -10.04 -7.39 10.14
N PRO A 106 -9.80 -8.31 11.09
CA PRO A 106 -10.38 -9.65 11.05
C PRO A 106 -11.80 -9.72 11.62
N SER A 107 -12.41 -8.60 12.02
CA SER A 107 -13.71 -8.60 12.72
C SER A 107 -14.91 -9.00 11.83
N THR A 108 -14.76 -8.97 10.51
CA THR A 108 -15.77 -9.44 9.55
C THR A 108 -15.47 -10.85 9.09
N SER A 109 -16.49 -11.63 8.74
CA SER A 109 -16.35 -13.01 8.23
C SER A 109 -15.40 -13.14 7.04
N ASN A 110 -15.33 -12.11 6.18
CA ASN A 110 -14.43 -12.06 5.02
C ASN A 110 -13.15 -11.24 5.27
N GLY A 111 -12.95 -10.73 6.49
CA GLY A 111 -11.93 -9.74 6.83
C GLY A 111 -11.93 -8.51 5.90
N ARG A 112 -11.07 -7.53 6.16
CA ARG A 112 -10.86 -6.39 5.25
C ARG A 112 -9.57 -5.66 5.55
N VAL A 113 -9.00 -4.99 4.56
CA VAL A 113 -7.93 -4.00 4.81
C VAL A 113 -8.56 -2.62 4.99
N VAL A 114 -8.24 -1.97 6.11
CA VAL A 114 -8.71 -0.63 6.46
C VAL A 114 -7.61 0.37 6.19
N LEU A 115 -7.93 1.43 5.45
CA LEU A 115 -7.11 2.61 5.25
C LEU A 115 -7.73 3.79 6.00
N PHE A 116 -6.91 4.55 6.72
CA PHE A 116 -7.35 5.78 7.37
C PHE A 116 -6.43 6.96 7.08
N GLY A 117 -7.04 8.11 6.82
CA GLY A 117 -6.39 9.41 6.77
C GLY A 117 -5.24 9.51 5.75
N GLY A 118 -4.11 10.05 6.19
CA GLY A 118 -2.96 10.40 5.34
C GLY A 118 -3.01 11.85 4.88
N ALA A 119 -2.14 12.22 3.93
CA ALA A 119 -2.04 13.58 3.45
C ALA A 119 -1.69 13.65 1.96
N THR A 120 -2.01 14.77 1.33
CA THR A 120 -1.32 15.19 0.10
C THR A 120 -0.01 15.89 0.47
N ARG A 121 0.76 16.33 -0.53
CA ARG A 121 1.95 17.15 -0.27
C ARG A 121 1.52 18.53 0.25
N GLY A 122 1.56 18.75 1.55
CA GLY A 122 1.18 20.02 2.17
C GLY A 122 0.56 19.84 3.56
N PRO A 123 -0.05 20.90 4.13
CA PRO A 123 -0.67 20.86 5.46
C PRO A 123 -2.05 20.19 5.48
N SER A 124 -2.54 19.70 4.33
CA SER A 124 -3.87 19.10 4.21
C SER A 124 -3.83 17.62 4.58
N PHE A 125 -4.54 17.29 5.66
CA PHE A 125 -4.72 15.93 6.14
C PHE A 125 -6.12 15.43 5.80
N PHE A 126 -6.21 14.15 5.49
CA PHE A 126 -7.47 13.46 5.34
C PHE A 126 -7.88 12.79 6.66
N ASN A 127 -9.18 12.66 6.88
CA ASN A 127 -9.80 11.98 8.02
C ASN A 127 -10.85 10.95 7.60
N ASP A 128 -10.87 10.59 6.32
CA ASP A 128 -11.74 9.55 5.75
C ASP A 128 -11.19 8.15 6.02
N THR A 129 -12.10 7.18 6.04
CA THR A 129 -11.77 5.75 6.14
C THR A 129 -12.20 5.03 4.87
N TRP A 130 -11.37 4.12 4.40
CA TRP A 130 -11.63 3.28 3.24
C TRP A 130 -11.44 1.81 3.59
N LEU A 131 -12.30 0.96 3.04
CA LEU A 131 -12.30 -0.49 3.22
C LEU A 131 -11.96 -1.16 1.90
N TRP A 132 -11.04 -2.12 1.94
CA TRP A 132 -10.66 -2.98 0.82
C TRP A 132 -11.22 -4.37 1.01
N ASP A 133 -12.00 -4.84 0.03
CA ASP A 133 -12.69 -6.13 0.05
C ASP A 133 -11.92 -7.26 -0.66
N GLY A 134 -10.68 -7.01 -1.08
CA GLY A 134 -9.89 -7.92 -1.92
C GLY A 134 -9.84 -7.51 -3.40
N THR A 135 -10.79 -6.69 -3.86
CA THR A 135 -10.93 -6.28 -5.26
C THR A 135 -11.12 -4.78 -5.46
N ASN A 136 -11.87 -4.12 -4.58
CA ASN A 136 -12.21 -2.72 -4.68
C ASN A 136 -12.11 -2.02 -3.33
N TRP A 137 -12.02 -0.69 -3.39
CA TRP A 137 -12.08 0.18 -2.22
C TRP A 137 -13.47 0.78 -2.08
N CYS A 138 -13.95 0.92 -0.86
CA CYS A 138 -15.16 1.66 -0.55
C CYS A 138 -14.92 2.63 0.62
N GLN A 139 -15.38 3.86 0.49
CA GLN A 139 -15.31 4.83 1.58
C GLN A 139 -16.41 4.55 2.60
N THR A 140 -16.06 4.50 3.89
CA THR A 140 -17.06 4.29 4.97
C THR A 140 -18.09 5.42 4.94
N GLY A 141 -19.38 5.09 5.06
CA GLY A 141 -20.48 6.05 4.96
C GLY A 141 -21.07 6.19 3.55
N VAL A 142 -20.47 5.54 2.56
CA VAL A 142 -21.12 5.17 1.30
C VAL A 142 -21.59 3.71 1.43
N THR A 143 -22.67 3.31 0.77
CA THR A 143 -23.09 1.91 0.71
C THR A 143 -21.98 1.07 0.05
N CYS A 144 -21.16 0.45 0.90
CA CYS A 144 -20.21 -0.57 0.47
C CYS A 144 -20.98 -1.85 0.20
N ALA A 145 -20.47 -2.68 -0.72
CA ALA A 145 -20.96 -4.04 -0.83
C ALA A 145 -20.62 -4.75 0.48
N GLU A 146 -21.57 -4.81 1.41
CA GLU A 146 -21.54 -5.82 2.45
C GLU A 146 -21.76 -7.14 1.73
N THR A 147 -20.73 -7.99 1.66
CA THR A 147 -20.98 -9.40 1.41
C THR A 147 -21.82 -9.92 2.58
N ILE A 148 -23.14 -9.86 2.41
CA ILE A 148 -24.08 -10.66 3.16
C ILE A 148 -23.86 -12.09 2.66
N THR A 149 -23.17 -12.90 3.46
CA THR A 149 -23.33 -14.34 3.40
C THR A 149 -24.08 -14.74 4.66
N GLY A 150 -25.35 -15.10 4.47
CA GLY A 150 -26.18 -15.76 5.48
C GLY A 150 -25.79 -17.22 5.68
#